data_AF-A0A429Z5K7-F1
#
_entry.id   AF-A0A429Z5K7-F1
#
_cell.length_a   1.000
_cell.length_b   1.000
_cell.length_c   1.000
_cell.angle_alpha   90.00
_cell.angle_beta   90.00
_cell.angle_gamma   90.00
#
_symmetry.space_group_name_H-M   'P 1'
#
loop_
_entity.id
_entity.type
_entity.pdbx_description
1 polymer ?
#
loop_
_entity_poly.entity_id
_entity_poly.type
_entity_poly.pdbx_seq_one_letter_code
_entity_poly.pdbx_strand_id
1 'polypeptide(L)'
;MSYPVARESIKKELAEALTCHIQLLRHIQQIDSDAVEGLLFTMHRFGFILERIPNLLIQDDTEELYFAIFQYYNLLAELKRSLQLAYPQTQIYGTKLLDLLQPFPTHYEKEINQWWEELTGLQVDETKQTMKL
;
A
#
# COMPACT_ATOMS: atom_id res chain seq x y z
N MET A 1 -16.37 -17.76 9.25
CA MET A 1 -15.95 -16.59 8.46
C MET A 1 -15.58 -17.05 7.07
N SER A 2 -16.05 -16.36 6.03
CA SER A 2 -15.71 -16.68 4.64
C SER A 2 -14.54 -15.81 4.18
N TYR A 3 -13.66 -16.37 3.35
CA TYR A 3 -12.51 -15.70 2.76
C TYR A 3 -12.77 -15.57 1.25
N PRO A 4 -13.18 -14.38 0.75
CA PRO A 4 -13.67 -14.21 -0.63
C PRO A 4 -12.59 -14.40 -1.71
N VAL A 5 -11.32 -14.23 -1.36
CA VAL A 5 -10.16 -14.31 -2.24
C VAL A 5 -9.31 -15.52 -1.87
N ALA A 6 -8.88 -16.28 -2.87
CA ALA A 6 -7.99 -17.41 -2.63
C ALA A 6 -6.69 -16.95 -1.95
N ARG A 7 -6.26 -17.66 -0.90
CA ARG A 7 -5.06 -17.34 -0.12
C ARG A 7 -3.82 -17.13 -1.01
N GLU A 8 -3.63 -18.01 -2.00
CA GLU A 8 -2.50 -17.92 -2.93
C GLU A 8 -2.56 -16.66 -3.82
N SER A 9 -3.76 -16.15 -4.12
CA SER A 9 -3.90 -14.87 -4.83
C SER A 9 -3.46 -13.69 -3.97
N ILE A 10 -3.78 -13.69 -2.67
CA ILE A 10 -3.31 -12.65 -1.74
C ILE A 10 -1.80 -12.73 -1.55
N LYS A 11 -1.24 -13.94 -1.36
CA LYS A 11 0.22 -14.12 -1.28
C LYS A 11 0.91 -13.59 -2.53
N LYS A 12 0.38 -13.90 -3.71
CA LYS A 12 0.90 -13.40 -4.98
C LYS A 12 0.87 -11.86 -5.03
N GLU A 13 -0.25 -11.25 -4.67
CA GLU A 13 -0.38 -9.79 -4.71
C GLU A 13 0.55 -9.07 -3.72
N LEU A 14 0.68 -9.59 -2.49
CA LEU A 14 1.64 -9.05 -1.52
C LEU A 14 3.09 -9.22 -1.97
N ALA A 15 3.42 -10.33 -2.66
CA ALA A 15 4.73 -10.53 -3.26
C ALA A 15 4.99 -9.56 -4.43
N GLU A 16 3.97 -9.26 -5.24
CA GLU A 16 4.03 -8.23 -6.28
C GLU A 16 4.23 -6.83 -5.68
N ALA A 17 3.49 -6.48 -4.61
CA ALA A 17 3.66 -5.22 -3.89
C ALA A 17 5.08 -5.07 -3.30
N LEU A 18 5.61 -6.14 -2.69
CA LEU A 18 7.00 -6.18 -2.22
C LEU A 18 8.00 -5.98 -3.37
N THR A 19 7.73 -6.60 -4.52
CA THR A 19 8.56 -6.44 -5.73
C THR A 19 8.53 -4.99 -6.23
N CYS A 20 7.36 -4.36 -6.30
CA CYS A 20 7.22 -2.95 -6.66
C CYS A 20 8.00 -2.04 -5.70
N HIS A 21 7.95 -2.32 -4.39
CA HIS A 21 8.72 -1.58 -3.40
C HIS A 21 10.24 -1.73 -3.59
N ILE A 22 10.72 -2.97 -3.79
CA ILE A 22 12.14 -3.22 -4.09
C ILE A 22 12.57 -2.54 -5.39
N GLN A 23 11.72 -2.56 -6.42
CA GLN A 23 11.98 -1.86 -7.66
C GLN A 23 12.07 -0.35 -7.43
N LEU A 24 11.13 0.26 -6.70
CA LEU A 24 11.20 1.68 -6.35
C LEU A 24 12.55 2.03 -5.70
N LEU A 25 12.97 1.24 -4.70
CA LEU A 25 14.27 1.42 -4.02
C LEU A 25 15.46 1.30 -4.97
N ARG A 26 15.47 0.28 -5.84
CA ARG A 26 16.59 0.01 -6.76
C ARG A 26 16.80 1.10 -7.81
N HIS A 27 15.75 1.82 -8.18
CA HIS A 27 15.82 2.85 -9.22
C HIS A 27 16.17 4.24 -8.66
N ILE A 28 16.25 4.41 -7.34
CA ILE A 28 16.69 5.66 -6.70
C ILE A 28 18.23 5.64 -6.61
N GLN A 29 18.92 6.38 -7.48
CA GLN A 29 20.39 6.55 -7.39
C GLN A 29 20.79 7.89 -6.75
N GLN A 30 19.93 8.90 -6.84
CA GLN A 30 20.05 10.27 -6.37
C GLN A 30 18.65 10.79 -6.08
N ILE A 31 18.54 11.64 -5.06
CA ILE A 31 17.29 12.24 -4.63
C ILE A 31 17.52 13.74 -4.67
N ASP A 32 16.73 14.45 -5.48
CA ASP A 32 16.75 15.90 -5.50
C ASP A 32 16.33 16.43 -4.11
N SER A 33 16.94 17.52 -3.64
CA SER A 33 16.74 18.00 -2.26
C SER A 33 15.27 18.31 -1.93
N ASP A 34 14.48 18.70 -2.93
CA ASP A 34 13.05 18.97 -2.86
C ASP A 34 12.19 17.68 -2.87
N ALA A 35 12.77 16.54 -3.24
CA ALA A 35 12.11 15.24 -3.23
C ALA A 35 12.36 14.42 -1.96
N VAL A 36 13.35 14.81 -1.14
CA VAL A 36 13.78 14.06 0.05
C VAL A 36 12.64 13.82 1.04
N GLU A 37 11.86 14.84 1.38
CA GLU A 37 10.77 14.70 2.35
C GLU A 37 9.66 13.77 1.85
N GLY A 38 9.22 13.95 0.61
CA GLY A 38 8.19 13.09 0.00
C GLY A 38 8.64 11.63 -0.13
N LEU A 39 9.92 11.42 -0.42
CA LEU A 39 10.50 10.08 -0.45
C LEU A 39 10.61 9.47 0.94
N LEU A 40 11.12 10.19 1.94
CA LEU A 40 11.17 9.71 3.33
C LEU A 40 9.78 9.34 3.84
N PHE A 41 8.78 10.17 3.56
CA PHE A 41 7.38 9.88 3.89
C PHE A 41 6.92 8.57 3.24
N THR A 42 7.23 8.37 1.96
CA THR A 42 6.92 7.14 1.22
C THR A 42 7.60 5.91 1.83
N MET A 43 8.89 6.03 2.16
CA MET A 43 9.67 4.95 2.76
C MET A 43 9.13 4.55 4.14
N HIS A 44 8.77 5.53 4.99
CA HIS A 44 8.19 5.26 6.29
C HIS A 44 6.85 4.52 6.19
N ARG A 45 5.98 4.92 5.26
CA ARG A 45 4.65 4.30 5.08
C ARG A 45 4.73 2.87 4.56
N PHE A 46 5.76 2.55 3.78
CA PHE A 46 6.00 1.20 3.29
C PHE A 46 6.97 0.37 4.14
N GLY A 47 7.52 0.90 5.23
CA GLY A 47 8.34 0.10 6.15
C GLY A 47 7.62 -1.16 6.65
N PHE A 48 6.31 -1.05 6.85
CA PHE A 48 5.43 -2.18 7.17
C PHE A 48 5.47 -3.32 6.14
N ILE A 49 5.49 -2.99 4.84
CA ILE A 49 5.53 -3.98 3.75
C ILE A 49 6.80 -4.81 3.89
N LEU A 50 7.94 -4.18 4.18
CA LEU A 50 9.22 -4.86 4.34
C LEU A 50 9.30 -5.69 5.63
N GLU A 51 8.67 -5.23 6.71
CA GLU A 51 8.73 -5.89 8.01
C GLU A 51 7.85 -7.14 8.08
N ARG A 52 6.59 -7.05 7.63
CA ARG A 52 5.58 -8.09 7.93
C ARG A 52 5.35 -9.05 6.76
N ILE A 53 5.27 -8.54 5.52
CA ILE A 53 4.86 -9.36 4.37
C ILE A 53 5.77 -10.56 4.11
N PRO A 54 7.13 -10.45 4.13
CA PRO A 54 7.99 -11.60 3.84
C PRO A 54 7.70 -12.82 4.71
N ASN A 55 7.43 -12.60 6.00
CA ASN A 55 7.10 -13.68 6.94
C ASN A 55 5.72 -14.30 6.64
N LEU A 56 4.73 -13.48 6.28
CA LEU A 56 3.38 -13.96 5.94
C LEU A 56 3.32 -14.76 4.65
N LEU A 57 4.23 -14.49 3.70
CA LEU A 57 4.32 -15.28 2.47
C LEU A 57 4.72 -16.74 2.73
N ILE A 58 5.51 -17.00 3.77
CA ILE A 58 5.99 -18.34 4.13
C ILE A 58 5.18 -19.01 5.25
N GLN A 59 4.32 -18.26 5.95
CA GLN A 59 3.44 -18.78 6.99
C GLN A 59 2.10 -19.26 6.40
N ASP A 60 1.40 -20.10 7.17
CA ASP A 60 0.06 -20.61 6.85
C ASP A 60 -0.99 -20.00 7.80
N ASP A 61 -0.99 -18.66 7.91
CA ASP A 61 -2.01 -17.92 8.65
C ASP A 61 -2.86 -17.08 7.68
N THR A 62 -4.07 -17.56 7.39
CA THR A 62 -4.97 -16.92 6.43
C THR A 62 -5.56 -15.62 6.98
N GLU A 63 -5.91 -15.57 8.26
CA GLU A 63 -6.56 -14.39 8.83
C GLU A 63 -5.57 -13.22 8.88
N GLU A 64 -4.36 -13.49 9.35
CA GLU A 64 -3.26 -12.54 9.38
C GLU A 64 -2.87 -12.07 7.97
N LEU A 65 -2.88 -12.96 6.99
CA LEU A 65 -2.65 -12.61 5.58
C LEU A 65 -3.72 -11.64 5.05
N TYR A 66 -4.98 -11.85 5.42
CA TYR A 66 -6.10 -10.98 5.09
C TYR A 66 -5.98 -9.60 5.77
N PHE A 67 -5.57 -9.56 7.04
CA PHE A 67 -5.27 -8.29 7.72
C PHE A 67 -4.12 -7.55 7.06
N ALA A 68 -3.09 -8.26 6.61
CA ALA A 68 -1.94 -7.63 5.96
C ALA A 68 -2.28 -7.02 4.60
N ILE A 69 -3.06 -7.69 3.75
CA ILE A 69 -3.49 -7.12 2.46
C ILE A 69 -4.45 -5.95 2.66
N PHE A 70 -5.35 -6.02 3.64
CA PHE A 70 -6.20 -4.88 4.00
C PHE A 70 -5.37 -3.67 4.46
N GLN A 71 -4.40 -3.89 5.36
CA GLN A 71 -3.53 -2.83 5.84
C GLN A 71 -2.69 -2.23 4.70
N TYR A 72 -2.19 -3.08 3.79
CA TYR A 72 -1.47 -2.65 2.60
C TYR A 72 -2.29 -1.69 1.73
N TYR A 73 -3.54 -2.03 1.39
CA TYR A 73 -4.40 -1.17 0.58
C TYR A 73 -4.65 0.19 1.24
N ASN A 74 -4.98 0.19 2.54
CA ASN A 74 -5.19 1.42 3.30
C ASN A 74 -3.95 2.32 3.32
N LEU A 75 -2.76 1.73 3.54
CA LEU A 75 -1.51 2.49 3.53
C LEU A 75 -1.17 3.03 2.14
N LEU A 76 -1.41 2.26 1.08
CA LEU A 76 -1.19 2.70 -0.30
C LEU A 76 -2.12 3.86 -0.67
N ALA A 77 -3.40 3.78 -0.32
CA ALA A 77 -4.37 4.84 -0.54
C ALA A 77 -4.02 6.11 0.24
N GLU A 78 -3.67 5.98 1.53
CA GLU A 78 -3.24 7.10 2.36
C GLU A 78 -1.98 7.77 1.80
N LEU A 79 -1.02 6.96 1.35
CA LEU A 79 0.21 7.44 0.74
C LEU A 79 -0.06 8.24 -0.54
N LYS A 80 -0.79 7.65 -1.50
CA LYS A 80 -1.13 8.31 -2.78
C LYS A 80 -1.81 9.66 -2.54
N ARG A 81 -2.74 9.71 -1.58
CA ARG A 81 -3.41 10.95 -1.19
C ARG A 81 -2.46 11.96 -0.54
N SER A 82 -1.63 11.53 0.40
CA SER A 82 -0.69 12.40 1.10
C SER A 82 0.31 13.03 0.13
N LEU A 83 0.81 12.24 -0.83
CA LEU A 83 1.66 12.75 -1.90
C LEU A 83 0.93 13.75 -2.78
N GLN A 84 -0.33 13.50 -3.14
CA GLN A 84 -1.11 14.45 -3.93
C GLN A 84 -1.32 15.79 -3.22
N LEU A 85 -1.44 15.80 -1.88
CA LEU A 85 -1.70 17.03 -1.11
C LEU A 85 -0.42 17.77 -0.71
N ALA A 86 0.56 17.04 -0.16
CA ALA A 86 1.77 17.62 0.42
C ALA A 86 2.94 17.70 -0.58
N TYR A 87 2.98 16.79 -1.56
CA TYR A 87 4.12 16.61 -2.47
C TYR A 87 3.71 16.51 -3.96
N PRO A 88 2.76 17.33 -4.47
CA PRO A 88 2.12 17.12 -5.79
C PRO A 88 3.06 17.22 -6.98
N GLN A 89 4.19 17.91 -6.82
CA GLN A 89 5.19 18.12 -7.88
C GLN A 89 6.49 17.38 -7.62
N THR A 90 6.59 16.60 -6.53
CA THR A 90 7.80 15.84 -6.21
C THR A 90 8.06 14.80 -7.30
N GLN A 91 9.27 14.83 -7.84
CA GLN A 91 9.72 13.95 -8.90
C GLN A 91 10.98 13.20 -8.47
N ILE A 92 11.16 12.01 -9.03
CA ILE A 92 12.41 11.26 -8.98
C ILE A 92 12.76 11.00 -10.45
N TYR A 93 13.90 11.53 -10.91
CA TYR A 93 14.35 11.46 -12.31
C TYR A 93 13.32 11.93 -13.33
N GLY A 94 12.67 13.06 -13.06
CA GLY A 94 11.65 13.62 -13.95
C GLY A 94 10.32 12.85 -13.98
N THR A 95 10.18 11.77 -13.19
CA THR A 95 8.92 11.03 -13.02
C THR A 95 8.28 11.44 -11.72
N LYS A 96 6.99 11.79 -11.71
CA LYS A 96 6.32 12.16 -10.47
C LYS A 96 6.28 10.97 -9.53
N LEU A 97 6.48 11.24 -8.24
CA LEU A 97 6.45 10.20 -7.21
C LEU A 97 5.11 9.44 -7.21
N LEU A 98 3.99 10.12 -7.50
CA LEU A 98 2.67 9.50 -7.64
C LEU A 98 2.58 8.54 -8.84
N ASP A 99 3.29 8.83 -9.94
CA ASP A 99 3.32 7.97 -11.12
C ASP A 99 4.13 6.70 -10.84
N LEU A 100 5.18 6.80 -10.01
CA LEU A 100 5.97 5.66 -9.55
C LEU A 100 5.18 4.70 -8.64
N LEU A 101 4.05 5.14 -8.08
CA LEU A 101 3.16 4.30 -7.27
C LEU A 101 2.05 3.62 -8.07
N GLN A 102 1.88 3.93 -9.37
CA GLN A 102 0.87 3.29 -10.21
C GLN A 102 1.03 1.76 -10.33
N PRO A 103 2.26 1.19 -10.39
CA PRO A 103 2.42 -0.26 -10.51
C PRO A 103 2.03 -1.07 -9.28
N PHE A 104 1.83 -0.44 -8.11
CA PHE A 104 1.46 -1.15 -6.89
C PHE A 104 0.06 -1.76 -7.02
N PRO A 105 -0.10 -3.09 -6.81
CA PRO A 105 -1.34 -3.79 -7.12
C PRO A 105 -2.48 -3.45 -6.15
N THR A 106 -3.71 -3.45 -6.67
CA THR A 106 -4.96 -3.25 -5.92
C THR A 106 -6.09 -4.15 -6.42
N HIS A 107 -5.77 -5.37 -6.90
CA HIS A 107 -6.72 -6.18 -7.67
C HIS A 107 -7.92 -6.63 -6.85
N TYR A 108 -7.70 -6.89 -5.56
CA TYR A 108 -8.72 -7.42 -4.65
C TYR A 108 -9.17 -6.40 -3.59
N GLU A 109 -8.87 -5.11 -3.78
CA GLU A 109 -9.14 -4.06 -2.79
C GLU A 109 -10.61 -4.03 -2.37
N LYS A 110 -11.53 -4.16 -3.33
CA LYS A 110 -12.97 -4.16 -3.06
C LYS A 110 -13.39 -5.35 -2.19
N GLU A 111 -12.97 -6.57 -2.55
CA GLU A 111 -13.32 -7.80 -1.85
C GLU A 111 -12.72 -7.82 -0.44
N ILE A 112 -11.50 -7.33 -0.27
CA ILE A 112 -10.82 -7.25 1.02
C ILE A 112 -11.45 -6.18 1.91
N ASN A 113 -11.82 -5.01 1.37
CA ASN A 113 -12.53 -3.99 2.12
C ASN A 113 -13.89 -4.52 2.59
N GLN A 114 -14.66 -5.14 1.70
CA GLN A 114 -15.94 -5.76 2.06
C GLN A 114 -15.78 -6.82 3.16
N TRP A 115 -14.76 -7.69 3.05
CA TRP A 115 -14.46 -8.67 4.09
C TRP A 115 -14.20 -8.01 5.46
N TRP A 116 -13.45 -6.90 5.49
CA TRP A 116 -13.18 -6.16 6.72
C TRP A 116 -14.45 -5.53 7.32
N GLU A 117 -15.32 -4.97 6.47
CA GLU A 117 -16.61 -4.40 6.91
C GLU A 117 -17.52 -5.48 7.51
N GLU A 118 -17.58 -6.66 6.88
CA GLU A 118 -18.36 -7.80 7.37
C GLU A 118 -17.81 -8.36 8.70
N LEU A 119 -16.48 -8.37 8.86
CA LEU A 119 -15.80 -8.81 10.08
C LEU A 119 -16.03 -7.84 11.26
N THR A 120 -15.94 -6.53 11.02
CA THR A 120 -15.89 -5.53 12.10
C THR A 120 -17.18 -4.73 12.28
N GLY A 121 -18.06 -4.71 11.28
CA GLY A 121 -19.22 -3.82 11.22
C GLY A 121 -18.87 -2.36 10.94
N LEU A 122 -17.60 -2.03 10.66
CA LEU A 122 -17.13 -0.69 10.36
C LEU A 122 -17.03 -0.50 8.85
N GLN A 123 -17.54 0.62 8.33
CA GLN A 123 -17.40 0.94 6.90
C GLN A 123 -15.99 1.45 6.58
N VAL A 124 -15.45 1.00 5.46
CA VAL A 124 -14.20 1.50 4.90
C VAL A 124 -14.52 2.74 4.07
N ASP A 125 -14.16 3.92 4.60
CA ASP A 125 -14.35 5.17 3.89
C ASP A 125 -13.38 5.28 2.69
N GLU A 126 -13.86 4.97 1.48
CA GLU A 126 -13.14 5.23 0.22
C GLU A 126 -12.91 6.75 0.00
N THR A 127 -13.71 7.58 0.67
CA THR A 127 -13.72 9.04 0.52
C THR A 127 -13.42 9.75 1.84
N LYS A 128 -12.20 9.66 2.38
CA LYS A 128 -11.80 10.65 3.40
C LYS A 128 -11.62 12.06 2.81
N GLN A 129 -12.61 12.66 2.15
CA GLN A 129 -12.78 14.11 2.29
C GLN A 129 -13.08 14.35 3.78
N THR A 130 -12.19 15.10 4.44
CA THR A 130 -12.34 15.84 5.71
C THR A 130 -13.39 15.40 6.73
N MET A 131 -12.92 15.25 7.98
CA MET A 131 -13.70 15.42 9.21
C MET A 131 -14.86 16.41 9.00
N LYS A 132 -16.08 15.97 9.27
CA LYS A 132 -17.13 16.88 9.73
C LYS A 132 -17.25 16.70 11.24
N LEU A 133 -16.86 17.75 11.95
CA LEU A 133 -17.28 18.03 13.32
C LEU A 133 -18.81 18.10 13.40
#